data_AF-A0A2E6VQU5-F1
#
_entry.id   AF-A0A2E6VQU5-F1
#
_cell.length_a   1.000
_cell.length_b   1.000
_cell.length_c   1.000
_cell.angle_alpha   90.00
_cell.angle_beta   90.00
_cell.angle_gamma   90.00
#
_symmetry.space_group_name_H-M   'P 1'
#
loop_
_entity.id
_entity.type
_entity.pdbx_description
1 polymer ?
#
loop_
_entity_poly.entity_id
_entity_poly.type
_entity_poly.pdbx_seq_one_letter_code
_entity_poly.pdbx_strand_id
1 'polypeptide(L)'
;MSTIKPNSVSTPQTANQGVNAPVANQTVAQPAEVAETAPVAAPQTGTLQATEKPAGYVTGSASSTAPVANQGLTPLAVRLDTLTSNQVQEETFRFSKHSGPDINFPLTPDQAEKLRNSNAVSPYVPSDHRVVIQPDYLPKPTHPEDPAFWPEFEQIIDLQVARRENKKAGEMIDLPKIFSDYTFDEGAQAVRADFPTKWPTALVEQFLGEGAKMDPSIMKPMSRDDFVNGPVLLARTLGWAVSEVSPSAFACKWNEGRARPESVAWAIHTGKLDAPQEIKDKVAAMKLTKPEDFTAYKEGCPRHPSWPAMHSAASSASLYLAVLMDLTPEQLAEAKKLDYAVAHFRSMAGVHYETDNRAGLALGQEVIAKQLPEYLAQFGADPEAVKAKIEKVRHDWYAYEAQAGVEASA
;
A
#
# COMPACT_ATOMS: atom_id res chain seq x y z
N MET A 1 9.78 12.02 -81.95
CA MET A 1 9.22 13.35 -82.25
C MET A 1 8.11 13.65 -81.24
N SER A 2 8.41 14.48 -80.24
CA SER A 2 7.50 15.47 -79.64
C SER A 2 8.21 16.07 -78.42
N THR A 3 8.64 17.32 -78.59
CA THR A 3 9.30 18.19 -77.63
C THR A 3 8.23 19.05 -76.95
N ILE A 4 8.20 19.10 -75.63
CA ILE A 4 7.47 20.13 -74.87
C ILE A 4 8.43 20.78 -73.87
N LYS A 5 8.47 22.12 -73.92
CA LYS A 5 9.30 23.06 -73.17
C LYS A 5 8.83 23.23 -71.70
N PRO A 6 9.68 23.72 -70.79
CA PRO A 6 9.28 24.14 -69.44
C PRO A 6 8.83 25.61 -69.43
N ASN A 7 7.88 25.95 -68.56
CA ASN A 7 7.44 27.33 -68.30
C ASN A 7 7.79 27.76 -66.87
N SER A 8 8.09 29.05 -66.79
CA SER A 8 8.68 29.84 -65.71
C SER A 8 7.67 30.42 -64.71
N VAL A 9 8.24 30.70 -63.54
CA VAL A 9 7.84 31.55 -62.39
C VAL A 9 6.86 32.70 -62.66
N SER A 10 5.93 32.90 -61.71
CA SER A 10 5.42 34.23 -61.33
C SER A 10 4.93 34.25 -59.86
N THR A 11 5.49 35.17 -59.07
CA THR A 11 5.03 35.63 -57.75
C THR A 11 3.72 36.41 -57.84
N PRO A 12 2.98 36.55 -56.71
CA PRO A 12 2.63 37.90 -56.28
C PRO A 12 2.75 38.16 -54.77
N GLN A 13 3.00 39.44 -54.46
CA GLN A 13 3.10 40.06 -53.14
C GLN A 13 1.74 40.36 -52.47
N THR A 14 1.85 40.76 -51.19
CA THR A 14 0.91 41.55 -50.35
C THR A 14 -0.23 40.75 -49.69
N ALA A 15 -0.72 41.03 -48.49
CA ALA A 15 -0.55 42.17 -47.59
C ALA A 15 -0.72 41.73 -46.13
N ASN A 16 -0.11 42.50 -45.25
CA ASN A 16 -0.18 42.43 -43.80
C ASN A 16 -1.46 43.15 -43.32
N GLN A 17 -2.35 42.51 -42.57
CA GLN A 17 -3.34 43.18 -41.72
C GLN A 17 -3.52 42.38 -40.43
N GLY A 18 -3.06 42.97 -39.34
CA GLY A 18 -3.28 42.48 -37.99
C GLY A 18 -4.71 42.74 -37.53
N VAL A 19 -5.23 41.80 -36.76
CA VAL A 19 -6.38 42.03 -35.88
C VAL A 19 -6.03 41.39 -34.53
N ASN A 20 -5.84 42.24 -33.53
CA ASN A 20 -5.70 41.88 -32.12
C ASN A 20 -7.00 41.20 -31.65
N ALA A 21 -6.91 39.96 -31.17
CA ALA A 21 -7.94 39.35 -30.34
C ALA A 21 -7.49 39.44 -28.87
N PRO A 22 -8.34 39.90 -27.94
CA PRO A 22 -7.97 40.02 -26.54
C PRO A 22 -7.92 38.65 -25.87
N VAL A 23 -6.82 38.42 -25.14
CA VAL A 23 -6.62 37.29 -24.23
C VAL A 23 -7.61 37.42 -23.08
N ALA A 24 -8.55 36.48 -22.98
CA ALA A 24 -9.43 36.37 -21.83
C ALA A 24 -8.64 35.84 -20.63
N ASN A 25 -8.50 36.70 -19.61
CA ASN A 25 -8.06 36.32 -18.27
C ASN A 25 -9.03 35.27 -17.70
N GLN A 26 -8.58 34.02 -17.54
CA GLN A 26 -9.24 33.07 -16.67
C GLN A 26 -8.86 33.37 -15.23
N THR A 27 -9.74 34.09 -14.54
CA THR A 27 -9.71 34.25 -13.10
C THR A 27 -10.03 32.88 -12.47
N VAL A 28 -9.06 32.31 -11.75
CA VAL A 28 -9.26 31.13 -10.91
C VAL A 28 -10.23 31.50 -9.79
N ALA A 29 -11.45 30.99 -9.87
CA ALA A 29 -12.44 31.12 -8.80
C ALA A 29 -11.99 30.30 -7.60
N GLN A 30 -11.86 30.95 -6.44
CA GLN A 30 -11.75 30.29 -5.14
C GLN A 30 -13.02 29.48 -4.87
N PRO A 31 -12.93 28.25 -4.33
CA PRO A 31 -14.11 27.52 -3.90
C PRO A 31 -14.73 28.20 -2.68
N ALA A 32 -16.03 28.48 -2.79
CA ALA A 32 -16.84 29.05 -1.73
C ALA A 32 -16.94 28.10 -0.52
N GLU A 33 -16.88 28.68 0.68
CA GLU A 33 -17.22 28.03 1.95
C GLU A 33 -18.61 27.39 1.86
N VAL A 34 -18.68 26.08 2.09
CA VAL A 34 -19.94 25.37 2.27
C VAL A 34 -20.35 25.54 3.73
N ALA A 35 -21.41 26.31 3.95
CA ALA A 35 -22.05 26.49 5.24
C ALA A 35 -22.65 25.15 5.74
N GLU A 36 -22.42 24.87 7.02
CA GLU A 36 -23.03 23.76 7.77
C GLU A 36 -24.56 23.83 7.69
N THR A 37 -25.18 22.82 7.09
CA THR A 37 -26.60 22.53 7.24
C THR A 37 -26.83 21.49 8.33
N ALA A 38 -27.74 21.82 9.24
CA ALA A 38 -28.20 21.03 10.39
C ALA A 38 -28.64 19.58 10.07
N PRO A 39 -28.62 18.67 11.05
CA PRO A 39 -28.80 17.23 10.81
C PRO A 39 -30.24 16.86 10.43
N VAL A 40 -30.35 16.09 9.35
CA VAL A 40 -31.58 15.44 8.89
C VAL A 40 -31.84 14.20 9.77
N ALA A 41 -33.09 14.06 10.23
CA ALA A 41 -33.55 12.99 11.10
C ALA A 41 -33.42 11.59 10.47
N ALA A 42 -33.07 10.61 11.30
CA ALA A 42 -32.91 9.21 10.93
C ALA A 42 -34.23 8.57 10.46
N PRO A 43 -34.23 7.74 9.40
CA PRO A 43 -35.39 6.97 9.01
C PRO A 43 -35.62 5.79 9.96
N GLN A 44 -36.89 5.58 10.31
CA GLN A 44 -37.37 4.51 11.19
C GLN A 44 -37.13 3.13 10.56
N THR A 45 -36.69 2.21 11.41
CA THR A 45 -36.46 0.79 11.11
C THR A 45 -37.75 0.07 10.77
N GLY A 46 -37.90 -0.35 9.51
CA GLY A 46 -38.91 -1.29 9.06
C GLY A 46 -38.43 -2.73 9.24
N THR A 47 -39.18 -3.52 10.00
CA THR A 47 -38.95 -4.95 10.26
C THR A 47 -39.21 -5.75 8.98
N LEU A 48 -38.17 -6.35 8.40
CA LEU A 48 -38.32 -7.33 7.33
C LEU A 48 -38.43 -8.75 7.91
N GLN A 49 -39.56 -9.40 7.65
CA GLN A 49 -39.82 -10.80 7.97
C GLN A 49 -38.97 -11.71 7.08
N ALA A 50 -38.36 -12.73 7.69
CA ALA A 50 -37.60 -13.76 7.02
C ALA A 50 -38.54 -14.70 6.24
N THR A 51 -38.31 -14.84 4.93
CA THR A 51 -38.89 -15.91 4.11
C THR A 51 -37.87 -17.03 3.92
N GLU A 52 -38.39 -18.25 4.02
CA GLU A 52 -37.71 -19.54 4.07
C GLU A 52 -36.82 -19.84 2.85
N LYS A 53 -35.67 -20.49 3.09
CA LYS A 53 -34.81 -21.11 2.08
C LYS A 53 -35.40 -22.44 1.61
N PRO A 54 -35.38 -22.77 0.30
CA PRO A 54 -35.50 -24.16 -0.12
C PRO A 54 -34.15 -24.89 -0.03
N ALA A 55 -34.23 -26.11 0.49
CA ALA A 55 -33.16 -27.07 0.60
C ALA A 55 -32.84 -27.74 -0.75
N GLY A 56 -31.56 -28.11 -0.94
CA GLY A 56 -31.18 -29.11 -1.94
C GLY A 56 -29.83 -28.84 -2.59
N TYR A 57 -28.74 -29.29 -1.98
CA TYR A 57 -27.55 -29.69 -2.73
C TYR A 57 -27.01 -31.01 -2.16
N VAL A 58 -26.91 -31.97 -3.08
CA VAL A 58 -26.51 -33.36 -2.89
C VAL A 58 -24.99 -33.42 -2.74
N THR A 59 -24.51 -34.10 -1.70
CA THR A 59 -23.09 -34.40 -1.49
C THR A 59 -22.68 -35.62 -2.33
N GLY A 60 -21.86 -35.39 -3.35
CA GLY A 60 -21.15 -36.45 -4.06
C GLY A 60 -19.80 -36.73 -3.39
N SER A 61 -19.60 -37.95 -2.92
CA SER A 61 -18.31 -38.43 -2.41
C SER A 61 -17.31 -38.60 -3.56
N ALA A 62 -16.13 -38.00 -3.46
CA ALA A 62 -15.00 -38.34 -4.32
C ALA A 62 -13.82 -38.79 -3.46
N SER A 63 -13.23 -39.90 -3.92
CA SER A 63 -12.23 -40.74 -3.31
C SER A 63 -10.87 -40.06 -3.18
N SER A 64 -10.16 -40.41 -2.11
CA SER A 64 -8.77 -40.04 -1.86
C SER A 64 -7.83 -40.64 -2.91
N THR A 65 -6.90 -39.82 -3.40
CA THR A 65 -5.59 -40.26 -3.91
C THR A 65 -4.52 -39.28 -3.43
N ALA A 66 -3.36 -39.84 -3.06
CA ALA A 66 -2.30 -39.21 -2.29
C ALA A 66 -1.58 -38.06 -3.02
N PRO A 67 -1.01 -37.07 -2.31
CA PRO A 67 -0.20 -36.05 -2.93
C PRO A 67 1.22 -36.57 -3.23
N VAL A 68 1.65 -36.32 -4.46
CA VAL A 68 3.03 -36.42 -4.94
C VAL A 68 3.83 -35.24 -4.36
N ALA A 69 5.00 -35.54 -3.81
CA ALA A 69 5.91 -34.58 -3.22
C ALA A 69 6.42 -33.58 -4.28
N ASN A 70 6.21 -32.28 -4.03
CA ASN A 70 6.85 -31.22 -4.79
C ASN A 70 7.95 -30.60 -3.92
N GLN A 71 9.19 -30.75 -4.37
CA GLN A 71 10.37 -30.16 -3.74
C GLN A 71 10.54 -28.71 -4.23
N GLY A 72 10.83 -27.79 -3.31
CA GLY A 72 11.42 -26.50 -3.65
C GLY A 72 10.76 -25.30 -3.00
N LEU A 73 11.07 -25.08 -1.72
CA LEU A 73 11.41 -23.81 -1.06
C LEU A 73 11.32 -24.07 0.45
N THR A 74 12.49 -24.24 1.08
CA THR A 74 12.61 -24.43 2.53
C THR A 74 12.30 -23.13 3.28
N PRO A 75 11.48 -23.15 4.33
CA PRO A 75 11.42 -22.04 5.28
C PRO A 75 12.75 -21.97 6.04
N LEU A 76 13.34 -20.78 6.15
CA LEU A 76 14.44 -20.51 7.08
C LEU A 76 13.90 -20.63 8.52
N ALA A 77 14.00 -21.83 9.10
CA ALA A 77 13.77 -22.05 10.51
C ALA A 77 15.06 -21.78 11.29
N VAL A 78 15.15 -20.61 11.92
CA VAL A 78 16.16 -20.31 12.94
C VAL A 78 15.78 -21.04 14.23
N ARG A 79 16.71 -21.82 14.78
CA ARG A 79 16.58 -22.48 16.09
C ARG A 79 16.47 -21.42 17.19
N LEU A 80 15.39 -21.45 17.97
CA LEU A 80 15.33 -20.82 19.29
C LEU A 80 15.59 -21.89 20.35
N ASP A 81 16.73 -21.80 21.03
CA ASP A 81 16.96 -22.53 22.27
C ASP A 81 16.14 -21.88 23.40
N THR A 82 15.42 -22.72 24.13
CA THR A 82 14.56 -22.34 25.25
C THR A 82 15.39 -22.05 26.50
N LEU A 83 15.40 -20.79 26.93
CA LEU A 83 15.79 -20.40 28.28
C LEU A 83 14.54 -19.98 29.06
N THR A 84 14.16 -20.80 30.03
CA THR A 84 13.18 -20.45 31.06
C THR A 84 13.81 -19.47 32.04
N SER A 85 13.29 -18.25 32.13
CA SER A 85 13.46 -17.43 33.33
C SER A 85 12.17 -16.65 33.61
N ASN A 86 11.70 -16.73 34.85
CA ASN A 86 10.68 -15.84 35.40
C ASN A 86 11.31 -14.44 35.51
N GLN A 87 11.34 -13.71 34.40
CA GLN A 87 11.50 -12.27 34.41
C GLN A 87 10.10 -11.66 34.53
N VAL A 88 9.97 -10.68 35.42
CA VAL A 88 8.89 -9.71 35.34
C VAL A 88 8.93 -9.20 33.91
N GLN A 89 7.94 -9.56 33.08
CA GLN A 89 7.85 -9.01 31.73
C GLN A 89 7.71 -7.51 31.92
N GLU A 90 8.77 -6.77 31.63
CA GLU A 90 8.66 -5.34 31.43
C GLU A 90 7.56 -5.15 30.39
N GLU A 91 6.55 -4.34 30.76
CA GLU A 91 5.43 -4.07 29.87
C GLU A 91 5.97 -3.45 28.59
N THR A 92 5.86 -4.18 27.47
CA THR A 92 6.32 -3.67 26.18
C THR A 92 5.59 -2.37 25.86
N PHE A 93 6.29 -1.36 25.33
CA PHE A 93 5.70 -0.12 24.86
C PHE A 93 4.84 -0.38 23.60
N ARG A 94 3.53 -0.47 23.80
CA ARG A 94 2.53 -0.78 22.76
C ARG A 94 1.70 0.45 22.36
N PHE A 95 0.99 0.29 21.25
CA PHE A 95 0.04 1.26 20.73
C PHE A 95 -1.12 1.50 21.72
N SER A 96 -1.35 2.78 22.06
CA SER A 96 -2.37 3.19 23.03
C SER A 96 -3.27 4.34 22.55
N LYS A 97 -3.11 4.81 21.30
CA LYS A 97 -3.81 5.99 20.78
C LYS A 97 -5.31 5.71 20.66
N HIS A 98 -6.08 6.27 21.60
CA HIS A 98 -7.55 6.18 21.72
C HIS A 98 -8.13 4.76 21.88
N SER A 99 -7.32 3.79 22.27
CA SER A 99 -7.74 2.41 22.54
C SER A 99 -8.45 2.25 23.89
N GLY A 100 -8.37 3.24 24.79
CA GLY A 100 -8.78 3.07 26.18
C GLY A 100 -7.74 2.26 26.98
N PRO A 101 -7.85 2.22 28.32
CA PRO A 101 -6.83 1.64 29.20
C PRO A 101 -6.76 0.10 29.16
N ASP A 102 -7.78 -0.60 28.63
CA ASP A 102 -7.95 -2.05 28.80
C ASP A 102 -7.67 -2.88 27.53
N ILE A 103 -6.74 -2.43 26.69
CA ILE A 103 -6.36 -3.17 25.47
C ILE A 103 -5.08 -3.94 25.68
N ASN A 104 -5.17 -5.24 25.42
CA ASN A 104 -4.06 -6.17 25.44
C ASN A 104 -3.75 -6.63 24.03
N PHE A 105 -2.51 -7.03 23.83
CA PHE A 105 -2.01 -7.61 22.60
C PHE A 105 -1.51 -9.03 22.90
N PRO A 106 -1.93 -10.06 22.15
CA PRO A 106 -2.90 -10.02 21.06
C PRO A 106 -4.33 -9.61 21.45
N LEU A 107 -5.02 -8.91 20.55
CA LEU A 107 -6.40 -8.52 20.73
C LEU A 107 -7.32 -9.75 20.77
N THR A 108 -8.11 -9.88 21.84
CA THR A 108 -9.11 -10.95 21.95
C THR A 108 -10.37 -10.61 21.12
N PRO A 109 -11.20 -11.61 20.72
CA PRO A 109 -12.47 -11.36 20.05
C PRO A 109 -13.40 -10.38 20.81
N ASP A 110 -13.45 -10.49 22.13
CA ASP A 110 -14.26 -9.59 22.98
C ASP A 110 -13.72 -8.15 22.97
N GLN A 111 -12.40 -7.98 23.02
CA GLN A 111 -11.78 -6.65 22.91
C GLN A 111 -11.99 -6.06 21.51
N ALA A 112 -11.93 -6.89 20.46
CA ALA A 112 -12.22 -6.46 19.10
C ALA A 112 -13.66 -5.98 18.93
N GLU A 113 -14.63 -6.70 19.50
CA GLU A 113 -16.04 -6.29 19.45
C GLU A 113 -16.28 -4.97 20.20
N LYS A 114 -15.62 -4.76 21.34
CA LYS A 114 -15.64 -3.46 22.04
C LYS A 114 -15.04 -2.35 21.17
N LEU A 115 -13.90 -2.62 20.52
CA LEU A 115 -13.23 -1.65 19.66
C LEU A 115 -14.05 -1.27 18.42
N ARG A 116 -14.89 -2.16 17.89
CA ARG A 116 -15.78 -1.84 16.74
C ARG A 116 -16.77 -0.72 17.03
N ASN A 117 -17.09 -0.50 18.30
CA ASN A 117 -17.96 0.58 18.77
C ASN A 117 -17.17 1.84 19.16
N SER A 118 -15.88 1.91 18.81
CA SER A 118 -14.98 3.02 19.10
C SER A 118 -14.45 3.70 17.83
N ASN A 119 -13.46 4.56 17.97
CA ASN A 119 -12.74 5.19 16.86
C ASN A 119 -11.54 4.37 16.35
N ALA A 120 -11.35 3.14 16.83
CA ALA A 120 -10.32 2.24 16.33
C ALA A 120 -10.61 1.81 14.89
N VAL A 121 -9.57 1.77 14.06
CA VAL A 121 -9.73 1.38 12.66
C VAL A 121 -9.59 -0.13 12.51
N SER A 122 -10.65 -0.77 12.00
CA SER A 122 -10.65 -2.17 11.57
C SER A 122 -10.03 -3.14 12.59
N PRO A 123 -10.64 -3.32 13.78
CA PRO A 123 -10.16 -4.26 14.80
C PRO A 123 -10.40 -5.72 14.39
N TYR A 124 -9.62 -6.23 13.45
CA TYR A 124 -9.62 -7.64 13.05
C TYR A 124 -8.81 -8.47 14.04
N VAL A 125 -9.24 -9.72 14.24
CA VAL A 125 -8.52 -10.72 15.04
C VAL A 125 -8.06 -11.88 14.15
N PRO A 126 -7.01 -12.62 14.52
CA PRO A 126 -6.48 -13.73 13.71
C PRO A 126 -7.51 -14.83 13.36
N SER A 127 -8.54 -14.99 14.19
CA SER A 127 -9.62 -15.98 13.98
C SER A 127 -10.74 -15.52 13.03
N ASP A 128 -10.69 -14.29 12.49
CA ASP A 128 -11.66 -13.85 11.48
C ASP A 128 -11.45 -14.65 10.18
N HIS A 129 -12.53 -15.25 9.65
CA HIS A 129 -12.49 -16.11 8.46
C HIS A 129 -11.94 -15.42 7.19
N ARG A 130 -11.89 -14.09 7.16
CA ARG A 130 -11.32 -13.32 6.04
C ARG A 130 -9.80 -13.15 6.15
N VAL A 131 -9.18 -13.57 7.26
CA VAL A 131 -7.73 -13.52 7.45
C VAL A 131 -7.09 -14.69 6.71
N VAL A 132 -6.41 -14.37 5.61
CA VAL A 132 -5.73 -15.33 4.73
C VAL A 132 -4.35 -15.69 5.26
N ILE A 133 -3.62 -14.69 5.74
CA ILE A 133 -2.29 -14.80 6.33
C ILE A 133 -2.33 -14.41 7.80
N GLN A 134 -1.71 -15.27 8.62
CA GLN A 134 -1.67 -15.18 10.07
C GLN A 134 -0.46 -14.35 10.55
N PRO A 135 -0.53 -13.74 11.76
CA PRO A 135 0.54 -12.87 12.27
C PRO A 135 1.91 -13.54 12.49
N ASP A 136 1.98 -14.87 12.53
CA ASP A 136 3.20 -15.66 12.66
C ASP A 136 3.92 -15.90 11.32
N TYR A 137 3.28 -15.57 10.19
CA TYR A 137 3.90 -15.66 8.87
C TYR A 137 5.00 -14.62 8.65
N LEU A 138 4.89 -13.45 9.28
CA LEU A 138 5.81 -12.33 9.11
C LEU A 138 6.84 -12.29 10.26
N PRO A 139 8.07 -11.76 10.00
CA PRO A 139 9.01 -11.43 11.05
C PRO A 139 8.38 -10.47 12.07
N LYS A 140 8.56 -10.76 13.37
CA LYS A 140 7.99 -9.93 14.43
C LYS A 140 8.59 -8.52 14.42
N PRO A 141 7.79 -7.48 14.69
CA PRO A 141 8.31 -6.12 14.82
C PRO A 141 9.19 -5.98 16.07
N THR A 142 10.10 -5.02 16.03
CA THR A 142 10.84 -4.58 17.22
C THR A 142 10.08 -3.50 18.00
N HIS A 143 10.38 -3.42 19.28
CA HIS A 143 9.84 -2.48 20.26
C HIS A 143 10.96 -1.75 21.02
N PRO A 144 10.69 -0.63 21.71
CA PRO A 144 11.72 0.12 22.45
C PRO A 144 12.59 -0.70 23.42
N GLU A 145 12.07 -1.82 23.91
CA GLU A 145 12.78 -2.77 24.78
C GLU A 145 13.81 -3.61 24.01
N ASP A 146 13.66 -3.73 22.69
CA ASP A 146 14.59 -4.44 21.81
C ASP A 146 15.75 -3.50 21.40
N PRO A 147 17.03 -3.87 21.61
CA PRO A 147 18.15 -3.04 21.18
C PRO A 147 18.16 -2.72 19.67
N ALA A 148 17.60 -3.63 18.85
CA ALA A 148 17.48 -3.47 17.41
C ALA A 148 16.44 -2.41 16.98
N PHE A 149 15.60 -1.91 17.89
CA PHE A 149 14.60 -0.89 17.60
C PHE A 149 15.21 0.49 17.36
N TRP A 150 16.23 0.85 18.14
CA TRP A 150 16.75 2.22 18.13
C TRP A 150 17.36 2.67 16.80
N PRO A 151 18.14 1.85 16.07
CA PRO A 151 18.61 2.22 14.74
C PRO A 151 17.47 2.47 13.74
N GLU A 152 16.39 1.69 13.82
CA GLU A 152 15.23 1.87 12.96
C GLU A 152 14.45 3.14 13.32
N PHE A 153 14.30 3.44 14.61
CA PHE A 153 13.64 4.68 15.04
C PHE A 153 14.48 5.91 14.67
N GLU A 154 15.82 5.82 14.79
CA GLU A 154 16.74 6.85 14.34
C GLU A 154 16.55 7.18 12.85
N GLN A 155 16.45 6.15 12.01
CA GLN A 155 16.16 6.32 10.58
C GLN A 155 14.89 7.16 10.37
N ILE A 156 13.81 6.90 11.13
CA ILE A 156 12.57 7.67 11.00
C ILE A 156 12.75 9.13 11.44
N ILE A 157 13.54 9.40 12.48
CA ILE A 157 13.88 10.79 12.86
C ILE A 157 14.61 11.50 11.73
N ASP A 158 15.60 10.84 11.12
CA ASP A 158 16.36 11.40 10.01
C ASP A 158 15.49 11.68 8.78
N LEU A 159 14.50 10.81 8.49
CA LEU A 159 13.47 11.09 7.48
C LEU A 159 12.62 12.32 7.82
N GLN A 160 12.28 12.53 9.09
CA GLN A 160 11.51 13.71 9.49
C GLN A 160 12.33 15.00 9.38
N VAL A 161 13.63 14.94 9.66
CA VAL A 161 14.55 16.06 9.43
C VAL A 161 14.64 16.36 7.92
N ALA A 162 14.92 15.35 7.09
CA ALA A 162 14.99 15.49 5.63
C ALA A 162 13.69 16.05 5.02
N ARG A 163 12.53 15.62 5.53
CA ARG A 163 11.22 16.16 5.12
C ARG A 163 11.07 17.64 5.47
N ARG A 164 11.44 18.04 6.69
CA ARG A 164 11.38 19.44 7.14
C ARG A 164 12.36 20.34 6.37
N GLU A 165 13.43 19.77 5.85
CA GLU A 165 14.38 20.42 4.93
C GLU A 165 13.91 20.41 3.46
N ASN A 166 12.76 19.82 3.16
CA ASN A 166 12.16 19.71 1.84
C ASN A 166 13.07 19.05 0.79
N LYS A 167 13.81 17.99 1.19
CA LYS A 167 14.65 17.21 0.27
C LYS A 167 13.82 16.49 -0.80
N LYS A 168 14.45 16.16 -1.94
CA LYS A 168 13.81 15.36 -2.99
C LYS A 168 13.76 13.90 -2.58
N ALA A 169 12.60 13.26 -2.75
CA ALA A 169 12.43 11.84 -2.42
C ALA A 169 13.36 10.95 -3.28
N GLY A 170 13.68 11.38 -4.50
CA GLY A 170 14.60 10.71 -5.41
C GLY A 170 16.06 10.68 -4.93
N GLU A 171 16.43 11.48 -3.92
CA GLU A 171 17.74 11.40 -3.27
C GLU A 171 17.90 10.15 -2.40
N MET A 172 16.79 9.49 -2.05
CA MET A 172 16.79 8.35 -1.12
C MET A 172 16.28 7.06 -1.75
N ILE A 173 15.25 7.14 -2.60
CA ILE A 173 14.66 5.97 -3.24
C ILE A 173 14.51 6.20 -4.74
N ASP A 174 14.63 5.13 -5.52
CA ASP A 174 14.30 5.16 -6.94
C ASP A 174 12.78 5.30 -7.11
N LEU A 175 12.34 6.44 -7.64
CA LEU A 175 10.93 6.78 -7.77
C LEU A 175 10.36 6.28 -9.11
N PRO A 176 9.09 5.82 -9.14
CA PRO A 176 8.41 5.62 -10.40
C PRO A 176 8.23 6.98 -11.10
N LYS A 177 8.09 6.99 -12.42
CA LYS A 177 7.82 8.17 -13.26
C LYS A 177 6.69 9.03 -12.69
N ILE A 178 5.62 8.42 -12.18
CA ILE A 178 4.47 9.13 -11.61
C ILE A 178 4.82 10.00 -10.39
N PHE A 179 5.97 9.77 -9.74
CA PHE A 179 6.46 10.52 -8.59
C PHE A 179 7.85 11.15 -8.83
N SER A 180 8.37 11.12 -10.05
CA SER A 180 9.78 11.42 -10.37
C SER A 180 10.34 12.71 -9.74
N ASP A 181 9.52 13.75 -9.59
CA ASP A 181 9.96 15.04 -9.05
C ASP A 181 9.56 15.31 -7.59
N TYR A 182 8.96 14.34 -6.90
CA TYR A 182 8.39 14.55 -5.57
C TYR A 182 9.45 14.90 -4.52
N THR A 183 9.12 15.83 -3.64
CA THR A 183 9.80 16.00 -2.35
C THR A 183 9.34 14.93 -1.35
N PHE A 184 10.07 14.82 -0.23
CA PHE A 184 9.65 13.99 0.90
C PHE A 184 8.25 14.38 1.41
N ASP A 185 7.92 15.68 1.46
CA ASP A 185 6.63 16.14 1.93
C ASP A 185 5.53 15.88 0.90
N GLU A 186 5.79 16.09 -0.39
CA GLU A 186 4.85 15.75 -1.47
C GLU A 186 4.52 14.25 -1.48
N GLY A 187 5.53 13.40 -1.34
CA GLY A 187 5.35 11.95 -1.19
C GLY A 187 4.52 11.59 0.05
N ALA A 188 4.84 12.18 1.20
CA ALA A 188 4.06 11.99 2.43
C ALA A 188 2.59 12.40 2.25
N GLN A 189 2.31 13.58 1.67
CA GLN A 189 0.94 14.03 1.42
C GLN A 189 0.22 13.17 0.38
N ALA A 190 0.94 12.65 -0.62
CA ALA A 190 0.38 11.81 -1.67
C ALA A 190 -0.28 10.53 -1.13
N VAL A 191 0.17 10.03 0.02
CA VAL A 191 -0.38 8.83 0.67
C VAL A 191 -1.20 9.14 1.94
N ARG A 192 -1.42 10.42 2.27
CA ARG A 192 -2.10 10.81 3.52
C ARG A 192 -3.55 10.32 3.58
N ALA A 193 -4.31 10.63 2.54
CA ALA A 193 -5.74 10.37 2.40
C ALA A 193 -6.07 9.97 0.95
N ASP A 194 -5.18 9.23 0.31
CA ASP A 194 -5.40 8.69 -1.02
C ASP A 194 -6.56 7.71 -1.02
N PHE A 195 -7.32 7.73 -2.10
CA PHE A 195 -8.24 6.63 -2.38
C PHE A 195 -7.39 5.37 -2.64
N PRO A 196 -7.69 4.20 -2.03
CA PRO A 196 -6.76 3.08 -2.04
C PRO A 196 -6.31 2.58 -3.43
N THR A 197 -7.13 2.79 -4.46
CA THR A 197 -6.79 2.39 -5.84
C THR A 197 -6.18 3.52 -6.66
N LYS A 198 -5.99 4.72 -6.12
CA LYS A 198 -5.53 5.91 -6.88
C LYS A 198 -4.23 5.64 -7.63
N TRP A 199 -3.21 5.21 -6.91
CA TRP A 199 -1.87 5.05 -7.49
C TRP A 199 -1.76 3.84 -8.42
N PRO A 200 -2.32 2.66 -8.08
CA PRO A 200 -2.42 1.58 -9.05
C PRO A 200 -3.23 1.94 -10.31
N THR A 201 -4.26 2.78 -10.18
CA THR A 201 -5.05 3.25 -11.34
C THR A 201 -4.18 4.11 -12.25
N ALA A 202 -3.44 5.08 -11.68
CA ALA A 202 -2.51 5.91 -12.44
C ALA A 202 -1.44 5.06 -13.17
N LEU A 203 -0.95 3.99 -12.54
CA LEU A 203 0.00 3.08 -13.17
C LEU A 203 -0.61 2.29 -14.34
N VAL A 204 -1.84 1.80 -14.19
CA VAL A 204 -2.57 1.13 -15.28
C VAL A 204 -2.79 2.08 -16.45
N GLU A 205 -3.20 3.33 -16.17
CA GLU A 205 -3.35 4.36 -17.20
C GLU A 205 -2.05 4.62 -17.95
N GLN A 206 -0.92 4.72 -17.22
CA GLN A 206 0.41 4.84 -17.81
C GLN A 206 0.73 3.65 -18.71
N PHE A 207 0.62 2.41 -18.23
CA PHE A 207 0.96 1.22 -18.99
C PHE A 207 0.09 1.03 -20.24
N LEU A 208 -1.21 1.31 -20.13
CA LEU A 208 -2.12 1.28 -21.29
C LEU A 208 -1.74 2.36 -22.31
N GLY A 209 -1.36 3.55 -21.86
CA GLY A 209 -0.84 4.63 -22.71
C GLY A 209 0.48 4.28 -23.40
N GLU A 210 1.33 3.50 -22.73
CA GLU A 210 2.57 2.93 -23.28
C GLU A 210 2.33 1.71 -24.19
N GLY A 211 1.08 1.29 -24.36
CA GLY A 211 0.69 0.21 -25.27
C GLY A 211 0.70 -1.19 -24.68
N ALA A 212 0.85 -1.33 -23.36
CA ALA A 212 0.75 -2.62 -22.67
C ALA A 212 -0.61 -3.29 -22.94
N LYS A 213 -0.61 -4.62 -23.00
CA LYS A 213 -1.79 -5.44 -23.31
C LYS A 213 -2.06 -6.44 -22.20
N MET A 214 -3.29 -6.93 -22.13
CA MET A 214 -3.60 -8.11 -21.31
C MET A 214 -2.79 -9.30 -21.81
N ASP A 215 -2.34 -10.17 -20.90
CA ASP A 215 -1.66 -11.41 -21.26
C ASP A 215 -2.70 -12.46 -21.72
N PRO A 216 -2.71 -12.84 -23.02
CA PRO A 216 -3.69 -13.80 -23.54
C PRO A 216 -3.47 -15.24 -23.04
N SER A 217 -2.30 -15.54 -22.45
CA SER A 217 -2.03 -16.82 -21.79
C SER A 217 -2.72 -16.96 -20.43
N ILE A 218 -3.10 -15.83 -19.81
CA ILE A 218 -3.83 -15.78 -18.54
C ILE A 218 -5.30 -15.50 -18.77
N MET A 219 -5.63 -14.44 -19.52
CA MET A 219 -6.99 -14.03 -19.84
C MET A 219 -7.21 -14.07 -21.34
N LYS A 220 -7.93 -15.08 -21.83
CA LYS A 220 -8.25 -15.17 -23.26
C LYS A 220 -9.21 -14.05 -23.66
N PRO A 221 -8.92 -13.31 -24.75
CA PRO A 221 -9.83 -12.29 -25.25
C PRO A 221 -11.09 -12.97 -25.84
N MET A 222 -12.25 -12.40 -25.54
CA MET A 222 -13.57 -12.83 -26.03
C MET A 222 -13.85 -12.32 -27.44
N SER A 223 -13.17 -11.26 -27.86
CA SER A 223 -13.28 -10.68 -29.20
C SER A 223 -11.98 -9.94 -29.55
N ARG A 224 -11.90 -9.39 -30.77
CA ARG A 224 -10.76 -8.56 -31.18
C ARG A 224 -10.56 -7.35 -30.25
N ASP A 225 -11.67 -6.77 -29.79
CA ASP A 225 -11.71 -5.54 -29.01
C ASP A 225 -12.41 -5.85 -27.66
N ASP A 226 -11.72 -6.59 -26.78
CA ASP A 226 -12.28 -7.05 -25.50
C ASP A 226 -12.15 -6.01 -24.38
N PHE A 227 -13.22 -5.24 -24.19
CA PHE A 227 -13.31 -4.24 -23.13
C PHE A 227 -13.50 -4.85 -21.72
N VAL A 228 -14.23 -5.96 -21.63
CA VAL A 228 -14.67 -6.53 -20.35
C VAL A 228 -13.53 -7.29 -19.67
N ASN A 229 -12.82 -8.15 -20.42
CA ASN A 229 -11.63 -8.84 -19.88
C ASN A 229 -10.35 -7.98 -19.95
N GLY A 230 -10.45 -6.75 -20.48
CA GLY A 230 -9.37 -5.77 -20.49
C GLY A 230 -9.52 -4.71 -19.39
N PRO A 231 -9.76 -3.43 -19.74
CA PRO A 231 -9.82 -2.34 -18.76
C PRO A 231 -10.79 -2.55 -17.60
N VAL A 232 -11.95 -3.17 -17.82
CA VAL A 232 -12.94 -3.41 -16.75
C VAL A 232 -12.43 -4.42 -15.73
N LEU A 233 -11.80 -5.51 -16.17
CA LEU A 233 -11.20 -6.50 -15.28
C LEU A 233 -10.03 -5.90 -14.47
N LEU A 234 -9.20 -5.06 -15.10
CA LEU A 234 -8.14 -4.34 -14.39
C LEU A 234 -8.72 -3.49 -13.26
N ALA A 235 -9.69 -2.62 -13.56
CA ALA A 235 -10.34 -1.78 -12.55
C ALA A 235 -10.96 -2.61 -11.40
N ARG A 236 -11.58 -3.75 -11.73
CA ARG A 236 -12.14 -4.67 -10.72
C ARG A 236 -11.07 -5.31 -9.85
N THR A 237 -9.93 -5.69 -10.44
CA THR A 237 -8.81 -6.32 -9.73
C THR A 237 -8.16 -5.36 -8.75
N LEU A 238 -8.00 -4.08 -9.13
CA LEU A 238 -7.43 -3.05 -8.26
C LEU A 238 -8.22 -2.90 -6.95
N GLY A 239 -9.55 -2.79 -7.05
CA GLY A 239 -10.41 -2.68 -5.87
C GLY A 239 -10.47 -3.97 -5.05
N TRP A 240 -10.52 -5.12 -5.73
CA TRP A 240 -10.51 -6.43 -5.07
C TRP A 240 -9.23 -6.65 -4.27
N ALA A 241 -8.06 -6.36 -4.83
CA ALA A 241 -6.78 -6.60 -4.17
C ALA A 241 -6.68 -5.87 -2.82
N VAL A 242 -7.08 -4.60 -2.76
CA VAL A 242 -7.12 -3.81 -1.51
C VAL A 242 -8.07 -4.44 -0.49
N SER A 243 -9.26 -4.87 -0.94
CA SER A 243 -10.24 -5.51 -0.06
C SER A 243 -9.71 -6.82 0.52
N GLU A 244 -9.00 -7.61 -0.28
CA GLU A 244 -8.51 -8.95 0.08
C GLU A 244 -7.39 -8.89 1.11
N VAL A 245 -6.45 -7.95 0.99
CA VAL A 245 -5.31 -7.83 1.92
C VAL A 245 -5.69 -7.23 3.29
N SER A 246 -6.78 -6.46 3.33
CA SER A 246 -7.13 -5.64 4.49
C SER A 246 -7.33 -6.44 5.79
N PRO A 247 -8.14 -7.53 5.82
CA PRO A 247 -8.35 -8.32 7.04
C PRO A 247 -7.05 -8.85 7.64
N SER A 248 -6.17 -9.43 6.83
CA SER A 248 -4.87 -9.95 7.29
C SER A 248 -3.95 -8.86 7.82
N ALA A 249 -3.84 -7.73 7.12
CA ALA A 249 -3.00 -6.62 7.58
C ALA A 249 -3.47 -6.07 8.92
N PHE A 250 -4.78 -5.91 9.11
CA PHE A 250 -5.34 -5.44 10.36
C PHE A 250 -5.29 -6.50 11.47
N ALA A 251 -5.49 -7.78 11.18
CA ALA A 251 -5.29 -8.84 12.17
C ALA A 251 -3.86 -8.85 12.72
N CYS A 252 -2.85 -8.67 11.85
CA CYS A 252 -1.46 -8.55 12.27
C CYS A 252 -1.23 -7.31 13.15
N LYS A 253 -1.81 -6.16 12.78
CA LYS A 253 -1.76 -4.93 13.58
C LYS A 253 -2.26 -5.11 14.99
N TRP A 254 -3.46 -5.66 15.12
CA TRP A 254 -4.11 -5.85 16.41
C TRP A 254 -3.59 -7.09 17.16
N ASN A 255 -2.81 -7.96 16.52
CA ASN A 255 -2.07 -9.01 17.20
C ASN A 255 -0.81 -8.47 17.89
N GLU A 256 -0.03 -7.63 17.21
CA GLU A 256 1.27 -7.16 17.75
C GLU A 256 1.19 -5.83 18.51
N GLY A 257 0.31 -4.91 18.11
CA GLY A 257 0.18 -3.65 18.83
C GLY A 257 1.40 -2.73 18.77
N ARG A 258 2.21 -2.78 17.71
CA ARG A 258 3.41 -1.94 17.58
C ARG A 258 3.06 -0.45 17.69
N ALA A 259 3.74 0.25 18.59
CA ALA A 259 3.62 1.69 18.77
C ALA A 259 4.03 2.46 17.51
N ARG A 260 3.37 3.59 17.24
CA ARG A 260 3.68 4.45 16.10
C ARG A 260 4.93 5.29 16.39
N PRO A 261 5.71 5.70 15.37
CA PRO A 261 6.88 6.57 15.57
C PRO A 261 6.54 7.85 16.36
N GLU A 262 5.40 8.47 16.03
CA GLU A 262 4.82 9.62 16.77
C GLU A 262 4.73 9.37 18.28
N SER A 263 4.21 8.21 18.69
CA SER A 263 3.99 7.88 20.10
C SER A 263 5.30 7.67 20.84
N VAL A 264 6.29 7.06 20.19
CA VAL A 264 7.63 6.83 20.74
C VAL A 264 8.36 8.17 20.89
N ALA A 265 8.38 9.01 19.86
CA ALA A 265 9.01 10.33 19.90
C ALA A 265 8.41 11.21 21.00
N TRP A 266 7.08 11.21 21.14
CA TRP A 266 6.41 11.97 22.18
C TRP A 266 6.68 11.43 23.59
N ALA A 267 6.74 10.11 23.76
CA ALA A 267 7.07 9.50 25.05
C ALA A 267 8.50 9.83 25.47
N ILE A 268 9.46 9.85 24.56
CA ILE A 268 10.84 10.29 24.81
C ILE A 268 10.85 11.78 25.18
N HIS A 269 10.19 12.62 24.37
CA HIS A 269 10.12 14.06 24.60
C HIS A 269 9.54 14.42 25.99
N THR A 270 8.56 13.66 26.46
CA THR A 270 7.90 13.88 27.76
C THR A 270 8.54 13.13 28.93
N GLY A 271 9.64 12.40 28.69
CA GLY A 271 10.34 11.61 29.71
C GLY A 271 9.57 10.37 30.18
N LYS A 272 8.57 9.91 29.43
CA LYS A 272 7.79 8.69 29.70
C LYS A 272 8.44 7.41 29.17
N LEU A 273 9.35 7.54 28.22
CA LEU A 273 10.11 6.43 27.66
C LEU A 273 11.60 6.81 27.68
N ASP A 274 12.42 5.93 28.25
CA ASP A 274 13.87 6.09 28.21
C ASP A 274 14.42 5.68 26.84
N ALA A 275 15.52 6.28 26.42
CA ALA A 275 16.14 6.05 25.12
C ALA A 275 17.64 6.36 25.18
N PRO A 276 18.44 5.84 24.22
CA PRO A 276 19.84 6.25 24.05
C PRO A 276 19.98 7.77 23.93
N GLN A 277 21.10 8.32 24.41
CA GLN A 277 21.28 9.77 24.55
C GLN A 277 21.21 10.48 23.19
N GLU A 278 21.81 9.89 22.16
CA GLU A 278 21.78 10.35 20.78
C GLU A 278 20.35 10.47 20.22
N ILE A 279 19.46 9.54 20.58
CA ILE A 279 18.05 9.58 20.20
C ILE A 279 17.32 10.69 20.93
N LYS A 280 17.57 10.85 22.25
CA LYS A 280 17.00 11.94 23.05
C LYS A 280 17.38 13.29 22.49
N ASP A 281 18.65 13.47 22.13
CA ASP A 281 19.18 14.73 21.58
C ASP A 281 18.52 15.04 20.23
N LYS A 282 18.38 14.05 19.34
CA LYS A 282 17.67 14.20 18.07
C LYS A 282 16.20 14.56 18.26
N VAL A 283 15.48 13.88 19.16
CA VAL A 283 14.06 14.18 19.47
C VAL A 283 13.91 15.57 20.07
N ALA A 284 14.80 15.98 20.99
CA ALA A 284 14.79 17.32 21.57
C ALA A 284 15.00 18.41 20.50
N ALA A 285 15.90 18.18 19.54
CA ALA A 285 16.16 19.09 18.43
C ALA A 285 14.94 19.31 17.52
N MET A 286 13.99 18.36 17.48
CA MET A 286 12.75 18.49 16.71
C MET A 286 11.75 19.49 17.30
N LYS A 287 11.95 19.95 18.56
CA LYS A 287 11.12 20.97 19.24
C LYS A 287 9.62 20.67 19.19
N LEU A 288 9.25 19.43 19.50
CA LEU A 288 7.85 18.99 19.50
C LEU A 288 7.05 19.76 20.57
N THR A 289 5.85 20.22 20.22
CA THR A 289 4.90 20.85 21.16
C THR A 289 3.68 19.96 21.43
N LYS A 290 3.42 19.02 20.52
CA LYS A 290 2.41 17.97 20.60
C LYS A 290 2.87 16.74 19.78
N PRO A 291 2.28 15.55 19.97
CA PRO A 291 2.69 14.34 19.25
C PRO A 291 2.70 14.54 17.73
N GLU A 292 1.65 15.15 17.19
CA GLU A 292 1.42 15.27 15.74
C GLU A 292 2.54 16.05 15.03
N ASP A 293 3.28 16.90 15.75
CA ASP A 293 4.41 17.67 15.20
C ASP A 293 5.53 16.75 14.67
N PHE A 294 5.60 15.50 15.15
CA PHE A 294 6.55 14.52 14.62
C PHE A 294 6.24 14.13 13.18
N THR A 295 4.96 14.15 12.78
CA THR A 295 4.51 13.61 11.50
C THR A 295 4.37 14.70 10.42
N ALA A 296 4.11 14.28 9.19
CA ALA A 296 3.69 15.19 8.11
C ALA A 296 2.20 15.57 8.19
N TYR A 297 1.43 14.98 9.11
CA TYR A 297 -0.03 15.07 9.14
C TYR A 297 -0.48 15.90 10.32
N LYS A 298 -1.42 16.83 10.08
CA LYS A 298 -1.94 17.70 11.15
C LYS A 298 -2.67 16.90 12.25
N GLU A 299 -3.26 15.78 11.87
CA GLU A 299 -3.98 14.80 12.69
C GLU A 299 -3.09 13.69 13.27
N GLY A 300 -1.82 13.67 12.89
CA GLY A 300 -0.87 12.63 13.28
C GLY A 300 -1.12 11.27 12.62
N CYS A 301 -0.64 10.22 13.27
CA CYS A 301 -0.82 8.85 12.79
C CYS A 301 -2.27 8.34 12.93
N PRO A 302 -2.73 7.41 12.06
CA PRO A 302 -4.04 6.78 12.17
C PRO A 302 -4.27 6.02 13.49
N ARG A 303 -5.54 5.82 13.85
CA ARG A 303 -6.00 5.16 15.09
C ARG A 303 -5.94 3.63 15.03
N HIS A 304 -4.78 3.10 14.65
CA HIS A 304 -4.48 1.68 14.67
C HIS A 304 -2.95 1.45 14.75
N PRO A 305 -2.50 0.26 15.22
CA PRO A 305 -1.08 -0.06 15.36
C PRO A 305 -0.26 0.10 14.07
N SER A 306 1.05 0.26 14.25
CA SER A 306 1.99 0.55 13.16
C SER A 306 2.20 -0.66 12.25
N TRP A 307 2.52 -1.82 12.80
CA TRP A 307 2.99 -2.95 12.02
C TRP A 307 1.89 -3.95 11.65
N PRO A 308 1.86 -4.53 10.44
CA PRO A 308 2.56 -4.09 9.23
C PRO A 308 1.84 -2.87 8.64
N ALA A 309 2.47 -2.11 7.74
CA ALA A 309 1.82 -0.96 7.10
C ALA A 309 0.73 -1.41 6.11
N MET A 310 -0.51 -0.93 6.28
CA MET A 310 -1.63 -1.34 5.41
C MET A 310 -1.47 -0.80 3.99
N HIS A 311 -1.09 0.47 3.83
CA HIS A 311 -0.77 1.06 2.52
C HIS A 311 0.23 0.20 1.73
N SER A 312 1.23 -0.34 2.43
CA SER A 312 2.24 -1.22 1.86
C SER A 312 1.66 -2.59 1.49
N ALA A 313 0.77 -3.17 2.31
CA ALA A 313 0.05 -4.40 1.95
C ALA A 313 -0.91 -4.22 0.76
N ALA A 314 -1.56 -3.05 0.64
CA ALA A 314 -2.39 -2.70 -0.50
C ALA A 314 -1.57 -2.46 -1.79
N SER A 315 -0.28 -2.15 -1.63
CA SER A 315 0.67 -1.91 -2.72
C SER A 315 1.20 -3.24 -3.27
N SER A 316 0.35 -3.95 -4.00
CA SER A 316 0.68 -5.23 -4.65
C SER A 316 0.53 -5.16 -6.18
N ALA A 317 0.61 -3.95 -6.76
CA ALA A 317 0.38 -3.74 -8.19
C ALA A 317 1.40 -4.47 -9.05
N SER A 318 2.65 -4.53 -8.61
CA SER A 318 3.72 -5.27 -9.26
C SER A 318 3.41 -6.76 -9.43
N LEU A 319 2.62 -7.37 -8.53
CA LEU A 319 2.24 -8.78 -8.67
C LEU A 319 1.07 -8.95 -9.64
N TYR A 320 -0.09 -8.35 -9.35
CA TYR A 320 -1.30 -8.65 -10.12
C TYR A 320 -1.27 -8.06 -11.53
N LEU A 321 -0.58 -6.92 -11.77
CA LEU A 321 -0.41 -6.39 -13.13
C LEU A 321 0.55 -7.26 -13.93
N ALA A 322 1.64 -7.75 -13.32
CA ALA A 322 2.55 -8.66 -14.00
C ALA A 322 1.88 -9.98 -14.36
N VAL A 323 0.88 -10.43 -13.59
CA VAL A 323 0.06 -11.60 -13.94
C VAL A 323 -0.91 -11.26 -15.08
N LEU A 324 -1.69 -10.19 -14.95
CA LEU A 324 -2.77 -9.87 -15.88
C LEU A 324 -2.30 -9.30 -17.22
N MET A 325 -1.14 -8.66 -17.26
CA MET A 325 -0.63 -7.94 -18.42
C MET A 325 0.66 -8.57 -18.94
N ASP A 326 0.93 -8.37 -20.23
CA ASP A 326 2.21 -8.66 -20.86
C ASP A 326 3.12 -7.43 -20.68
N LEU A 327 3.76 -7.35 -19.51
CA LEU A 327 4.61 -6.23 -19.13
C LEU A 327 6.04 -6.43 -19.62
N THR A 328 6.63 -5.35 -20.13
CA THR A 328 8.08 -5.27 -20.34
C THR A 328 8.84 -5.32 -19.00
N PRO A 329 10.13 -5.70 -18.99
CA PRO A 329 10.96 -5.61 -17.79
C PRO A 329 10.94 -4.23 -17.13
N GLU A 330 10.93 -3.17 -17.94
CA GLU A 330 10.89 -1.78 -17.48
C GLU A 330 9.56 -1.44 -16.80
N GLN A 331 8.43 -1.90 -17.35
CA GLN A 331 7.12 -1.73 -16.73
C GLN A 331 6.99 -2.54 -15.44
N LEU A 332 7.53 -3.75 -15.39
CA LEU A 332 7.56 -4.53 -14.15
C LEU A 332 8.42 -3.83 -13.08
N ALA A 333 9.57 -3.29 -13.45
CA ALA A 333 10.41 -2.50 -12.54
C ALA A 333 9.65 -1.26 -12.04
N GLU A 334 8.99 -0.54 -12.93
CA GLU A 334 8.16 0.62 -12.60
C GLU A 334 7.05 0.29 -11.61
N ALA A 335 6.38 -0.85 -11.76
CA ALA A 335 5.35 -1.30 -10.83
C ALA A 335 5.92 -1.60 -9.43
N LYS A 336 7.14 -2.17 -9.36
CA LYS A 336 7.83 -2.41 -8.08
C LYS A 336 8.27 -1.10 -7.42
N LYS A 337 8.76 -0.14 -8.21
CA LYS A 337 9.06 1.22 -7.71
C LYS A 337 7.82 1.88 -7.13
N LEU A 338 6.67 1.72 -7.78
CA LEU A 338 5.42 2.24 -7.25
C LEU A 338 5.06 1.64 -5.90
N ASP A 339 5.04 0.30 -5.82
CA ASP A 339 4.65 -0.39 -4.60
C ASP A 339 5.57 0.03 -3.43
N TYR A 340 6.87 0.10 -3.70
CA TYR A 340 7.85 0.55 -2.71
C TYR A 340 7.71 2.03 -2.35
N ALA A 341 7.52 2.93 -3.32
CA ALA A 341 7.40 4.36 -3.07
C ALA A 341 6.17 4.67 -2.21
N VAL A 342 5.00 4.08 -2.50
CA VAL A 342 3.78 4.26 -1.69
C VAL A 342 4.01 3.79 -0.26
N ALA A 343 4.70 2.67 -0.08
CA ALA A 343 5.07 2.16 1.23
C ALA A 343 6.02 3.13 1.97
N HIS A 344 7.13 3.50 1.33
CA HIS A 344 8.18 4.31 1.94
C HIS A 344 7.75 5.76 2.21
N PHE A 345 6.83 6.31 1.42
CA PHE A 345 6.21 7.62 1.70
C PHE A 345 5.49 7.66 3.05
N ARG A 346 5.05 6.51 3.60
CA ARG A 346 4.51 6.45 4.96
C ARG A 346 5.57 6.63 6.05
N SER A 347 6.82 6.24 5.77
CA SER A 347 7.97 6.51 6.64
C SER A 347 8.44 7.96 6.51
N MET A 348 8.44 8.51 5.29
CA MET A 348 8.66 9.95 5.08
C MET A 348 7.60 10.79 5.84
N ALA A 349 6.36 10.31 5.92
CA ALA A 349 5.30 10.94 6.70
C ALA A 349 5.44 10.79 8.24
N GLY A 350 6.36 9.96 8.72
CA GLY A 350 6.59 9.72 10.15
C GLY A 350 5.54 8.83 10.81
N VAL A 351 4.79 8.04 10.04
CA VAL A 351 3.71 7.19 10.56
C VAL A 351 4.02 5.71 10.57
N HIS A 352 5.04 5.26 9.82
CA HIS A 352 5.45 3.86 9.76
C HIS A 352 6.98 3.73 9.81
N TYR A 353 7.47 2.63 10.35
CA TYR A 353 8.88 2.25 10.20
C TYR A 353 9.13 1.53 8.87
N GLU A 354 10.38 1.43 8.45
CA GLU A 354 10.70 0.70 7.21
C GLU A 354 10.37 -0.79 7.32
N THR A 355 10.57 -1.42 8.48
CA THR A 355 10.16 -2.83 8.66
C THR A 355 8.64 -3.02 8.62
N ASP A 356 7.84 -2.01 8.99
CA ASP A 356 6.37 -2.05 8.79
C ASP A 356 6.05 -2.11 7.29
N ASN A 357 6.77 -1.33 6.49
CA ASN A 357 6.58 -1.24 5.05
C ASN A 357 6.93 -2.55 4.37
N ARG A 358 8.10 -3.11 4.69
CA ARG A 358 8.57 -4.39 4.13
C ARG A 358 7.65 -5.54 4.51
N ALA A 359 7.23 -5.61 5.77
CA ALA A 359 6.27 -6.61 6.22
C ALA A 359 4.91 -6.44 5.54
N GLY A 360 4.46 -5.21 5.32
CA GLY A 360 3.24 -4.93 4.57
C GLY A 360 3.33 -5.40 3.12
N LEU A 361 4.38 -5.03 2.39
CA LEU A 361 4.59 -5.45 1.00
C LEU A 361 4.65 -6.98 0.85
N ALA A 362 5.39 -7.66 1.74
CA ALA A 362 5.46 -9.12 1.77
C ALA A 362 4.09 -9.76 2.05
N LEU A 363 3.35 -9.23 3.02
CA LEU A 363 2.01 -9.70 3.35
C LEU A 363 1.04 -9.55 2.17
N GLY A 364 1.04 -8.37 1.54
CA GLY A 364 0.18 -8.05 0.41
C GLY A 364 0.42 -9.00 -0.75
N GLN A 365 1.69 -9.17 -1.14
CA GLN A 365 2.08 -10.10 -2.19
C GLN A 365 1.61 -11.52 -1.88
N GLU A 366 1.77 -12.01 -0.65
CA GLU A 366 1.38 -13.36 -0.28
C GLU A 366 -0.15 -13.57 -0.28
N VAL A 367 -0.91 -12.62 0.25
CA VAL A 367 -2.39 -12.70 0.22
C VAL A 367 -2.87 -12.76 -1.23
N ILE A 368 -2.38 -11.86 -2.09
CA ILE A 368 -2.75 -11.83 -3.50
C ILE A 368 -2.29 -13.10 -4.22
N ALA A 369 -1.08 -13.59 -3.96
CA ALA A 369 -0.58 -14.82 -4.55
C ALA A 369 -1.50 -16.03 -4.26
N LYS A 370 -2.05 -16.12 -3.05
CA LYS A 370 -2.97 -17.21 -2.68
C LYS A 370 -4.36 -17.06 -3.31
N GLN A 371 -4.88 -15.83 -3.38
CA GLN A 371 -6.28 -15.59 -3.72
C GLN A 371 -6.51 -15.28 -5.21
N LEU A 372 -5.52 -14.73 -5.91
CA LEU A 372 -5.63 -14.32 -7.32
C LEU A 372 -6.02 -15.46 -8.28
N PRO A 373 -5.51 -16.70 -8.15
CA PRO A 373 -5.92 -17.81 -9.02
C PRO A 373 -7.43 -18.07 -9.00
N GLU A 374 -8.02 -18.18 -7.80
CA GLU A 374 -9.46 -18.46 -7.63
C GLU A 374 -10.31 -17.25 -7.99
N TYR A 375 -9.82 -16.03 -7.72
CA TYR A 375 -10.46 -14.81 -8.15
C TYR A 375 -10.55 -14.73 -9.68
N LEU A 376 -9.44 -14.95 -10.40
CA LEU A 376 -9.41 -14.86 -11.86
C LEU A 376 -10.16 -16.01 -12.55
N ALA A 377 -10.29 -17.17 -11.90
CA ALA A 377 -11.10 -18.28 -12.39
C ALA A 377 -12.56 -17.88 -12.63
N GLN A 378 -13.10 -16.96 -11.83
CA GLN A 378 -14.47 -16.45 -11.97
C GLN A 378 -14.68 -15.68 -13.30
N PHE A 379 -13.59 -15.27 -13.95
CA PHE A 379 -13.57 -14.58 -15.23
C PHE A 379 -13.06 -15.47 -16.38
N GLY A 380 -12.82 -16.76 -16.12
CA GLY A 380 -12.40 -17.74 -17.12
C GLY A 380 -10.89 -17.94 -17.25
N ALA A 381 -10.08 -17.43 -16.33
CA ALA A 381 -8.66 -17.79 -16.26
C ALA A 381 -8.47 -19.25 -15.83
N ASP A 382 -7.36 -19.86 -16.26
CA ASP A 382 -6.90 -21.14 -15.72
C ASP A 382 -6.13 -20.88 -14.40
N PRO A 383 -6.61 -21.37 -13.23
CA PRO A 383 -5.95 -21.15 -11.95
C PRO A 383 -4.50 -21.65 -11.92
N GLU A 384 -4.19 -22.74 -12.62
CA GLU A 384 -2.84 -23.31 -12.60
C GLU A 384 -1.87 -22.46 -13.44
N ALA A 385 -2.35 -21.90 -14.56
CA ALA A 385 -1.57 -20.94 -15.33
C ALA A 385 -1.28 -19.65 -14.53
N VAL A 386 -2.28 -19.17 -13.77
CA VAL A 386 -2.12 -18.01 -12.87
C VAL A 386 -1.08 -18.30 -11.79
N LYS A 387 -1.17 -19.44 -11.10
CA LYS A 387 -0.18 -19.87 -10.09
C LYS A 387 1.21 -19.95 -10.69
N ALA A 388 1.36 -20.60 -11.85
CA ALA A 388 2.64 -20.73 -12.51
C ALA A 388 3.24 -19.38 -12.92
N LYS A 389 2.42 -18.38 -13.26
CA LYS A 389 2.89 -17.04 -13.56
C LYS A 389 3.27 -16.27 -12.30
N ILE A 390 2.47 -16.35 -11.23
CA ILE A 390 2.78 -15.77 -9.90
C ILE A 390 4.17 -16.20 -9.44
N GLU A 391 4.48 -17.49 -9.52
CA GLU A 391 5.79 -18.03 -9.11
C GLU A 391 6.97 -17.43 -9.87
N LYS A 392 6.77 -17.00 -11.11
CA LYS A 392 7.81 -16.36 -11.94
C LYS A 392 8.00 -14.88 -11.65
N VAL A 393 6.94 -14.18 -11.21
CA VAL A 393 6.95 -12.71 -11.08
C VAL A 393 7.05 -12.23 -9.63
N ARG A 394 6.71 -13.09 -8.66
CA ARG A 394 6.86 -12.77 -7.23
C ARG A 394 8.32 -12.51 -6.89
N HIS A 395 8.56 -11.68 -5.89
CA HIS A 395 9.91 -11.30 -5.47
C HIS A 395 10.00 -11.12 -3.97
N ASP A 396 11.23 -11.11 -3.45
CA ASP A 396 11.48 -10.91 -2.03
C ASP A 396 11.56 -9.41 -1.71
N TRP A 397 10.54 -8.92 -1.01
CA TRP A 397 10.49 -7.53 -0.58
C TRP A 397 11.51 -7.20 0.50
N TYR A 398 12.03 -8.16 1.27
CA TYR A 398 13.09 -7.90 2.24
C TYR A 398 14.46 -7.74 1.59
N ALA A 399 14.66 -8.32 0.40
CA ALA A 399 15.86 -8.17 -0.41
C ALA A 399 15.77 -7.05 -1.46
N TYR A 400 14.61 -6.36 -1.56
CA TYR A 400 14.42 -5.33 -2.57
C TYR A 400 15.19 -4.04 -2.21
N GLU A 401 16.21 -3.71 -2.99
CA GLU A 401 16.97 -2.47 -2.84
C GLU A 401 16.43 -1.41 -3.80
N ALA A 402 15.80 -0.36 -3.25
CA ALA A 402 15.43 0.82 -4.03
C ALA A 402 16.64 1.77 -4.12
N GLN A 403 17.69 1.38 -4.86
CA GLN A 403 18.89 2.21 -4.96
C GLN A 403 18.56 3.50 -5.73
N ALA A 404 18.68 4.66 -5.06
CA ALA A 404 18.68 5.95 -5.74
C ALA A 404 19.89 6.01 -6.70
N GLY A 405 19.60 6.28 -7.98
CA GLY A 405 20.55 6.61 -9.04
C GLY A 405 22.03 6.36 -8.76
N VAL A 406 22.46 5.10 -8.81
CA VAL A 406 23.77 4.82 -9.40
C VAL A 406 23.51 4.95 -10.89
N GLU A 407 24.02 6.01 -11.52
CA GLU A 407 24.15 6.06 -12.96
C GLU A 407 24.69 4.70 -13.40
N ALA A 408 23.91 3.98 -14.21
CA ALA A 408 24.37 2.78 -14.88
C ALA A 408 25.62 3.15 -15.69
N SER A 409 26.77 2.94 -15.08
CA SER A 409 28.09 3.20 -15.62
C SER A 409 28.68 1.85 -15.98
N ALA A 410 28.34 1.39 -17.19
CA ALA A 410 29.17 0.63 -18.14
C ALA A 410 28.29 0.06 -19.26
#